data_AF-A0A7V3EHI4-F1
#
_entry.id   AF-A0A7V3EHI4-F1
#
_cell.length_a   1.000
_cell.length_b   1.000
_cell.length_c   1.000
_cell.angle_alpha   90.00
_cell.angle_beta   90.00
_cell.angle_gamma   90.00
#
_symmetry.space_group_name_H-M   'P 1'
#
loop_
_entity.id
_entity.type
_entity.pdbx_description
1 polymer ?
#
loop_
_entity_poly.entity_id
_entity_poly.type
_entity_poly.pdbx_seq_one_letter_code
_entity_poly.pdbx_strand_id
1 'polypeptide(L)'
;MVIEILSELPKDFQLPLIKAFTALKEELADAVRREDFNQLKATVQELAEAQKRTEARVEELAEAQKRTEARVEELAEAQKRTEARVEELAEAQKRTEQRLDSLTMRVEELAEAQKRTEQRVDSLAARIEELAEAQTRTEQRLDSLAIRVDSLAARMEELAEAQKRTQEQINRLVEVQERLLTKVDFLDASLTETRKMVAGLSDSVGYGLEDRAIRSLSPLLKERYGLQVKGKLCRKYLLYQGGSEEVNIYGEAEREGNPVTLVGEAKAHLSVKHIDRFLKQVERLKSLGALKGELFPFLVSYSIRPEVESYAQEKSVALFLSYEIEM
;
A
#
# COMPACT_ATOMS: atom_id res chain seq x y z
N MET A 1 -123.06 -131.36 2.98
CA MET A 1 -122.57 -131.09 1.62
C MET A 1 -121.89 -132.29 0.95
N VAL A 2 -120.62 -132.65 1.23
CA VAL A 2 -119.97 -133.77 0.47
C VAL A 2 -120.60 -135.15 0.77
N ILE A 3 -121.07 -135.37 2.00
CA ILE A 3 -121.68 -136.64 2.43
C ILE A 3 -123.05 -136.87 1.77
N GLU A 4 -123.81 -135.81 1.45
CA GLU A 4 -125.14 -135.92 0.83
C GLU A 4 -125.08 -136.32 -0.65
N ILE A 5 -124.02 -135.92 -1.36
CA ILE A 5 -123.83 -136.26 -2.79
C ILE A 5 -123.38 -137.72 -2.96
N LEU A 6 -122.69 -138.29 -1.97
CA LEU A 6 -122.18 -139.66 -2.01
C LEU A 6 -123.28 -140.72 -1.80
N SER A 7 -124.41 -140.36 -1.18
CA SER A 7 -125.53 -141.28 -0.92
C SER A 7 -126.42 -141.61 -2.12
N GLU A 8 -126.34 -140.83 -3.20
CA GLU A 8 -127.12 -141.06 -4.44
C GLU A 8 -126.41 -141.99 -5.45
N LEU A 9 -125.17 -142.37 -5.17
CA LEU A 9 -124.38 -143.26 -6.03
C LEU A 9 -124.62 -144.74 -5.69
N PRO A 10 -124.61 -145.65 -6.69
CA PRO A 10 -124.71 -147.09 -6.47
C PRO A 10 -123.63 -147.58 -5.50
N LYS A 11 -123.99 -148.50 -4.58
CA LYS A 11 -123.13 -148.94 -3.45
C LYS A 11 -121.72 -149.38 -3.87
N ASP A 12 -121.58 -149.95 -5.07
CA ASP A 12 -120.29 -150.42 -5.62
C ASP A 12 -119.28 -149.28 -5.87
N PHE A 13 -119.78 -148.04 -6.10
CA PHE A 13 -118.96 -146.87 -6.37
C PHE A 13 -118.74 -145.96 -5.15
N GLN A 14 -119.48 -146.17 -4.05
CA GLN A 14 -119.35 -145.35 -2.85
C GLN A 14 -117.98 -145.49 -2.19
N LEU A 15 -117.47 -146.73 -2.06
CA LEU A 15 -116.18 -146.99 -1.39
C LEU A 15 -114.97 -146.44 -2.19
N PRO A 16 -114.86 -146.66 -3.51
CA PRO A 16 -113.79 -146.08 -4.33
C PRO A 16 -113.82 -144.53 -4.33
N LEU A 17 -115.01 -143.92 -4.40
CA LEU A 17 -115.11 -142.46 -4.40
C LEU A 17 -114.76 -141.87 -3.03
N ILE A 18 -115.16 -142.50 -1.93
CA ILE A 18 -114.75 -142.07 -0.58
C ILE A 18 -113.23 -142.12 -0.47
N LYS A 19 -112.60 -143.23 -0.90
CA LYS A 19 -111.13 -143.36 -0.90
C LYS A 19 -110.46 -142.28 -1.75
N ALA A 20 -110.99 -142.01 -2.95
CA ALA A 20 -110.49 -140.97 -3.84
C ALA A 20 -110.65 -139.58 -3.23
N PHE A 21 -111.81 -139.26 -2.62
CA PHE A 21 -112.04 -137.98 -1.95
C PHE A 21 -111.21 -137.83 -0.68
N THR A 22 -110.96 -138.89 0.09
CA THR A 22 -110.05 -138.84 1.24
C THR A 22 -108.60 -138.64 0.80
N ALA A 23 -108.15 -139.35 -0.22
CA ALA A 23 -106.81 -139.16 -0.78
C ALA A 23 -106.65 -137.75 -1.35
N LEU A 24 -107.63 -137.25 -2.10
CA LEU A 24 -107.63 -135.90 -2.65
C LEU A 24 -107.70 -134.83 -1.55
N LYS A 25 -108.41 -135.09 -0.45
CA LYS A 25 -108.48 -134.17 0.70
C LYS A 25 -107.19 -134.17 1.52
N GLU A 26 -106.50 -135.30 1.65
CA GLU A 26 -105.15 -135.38 2.25
C GLU A 26 -104.12 -134.68 1.37
N GLU A 27 -104.14 -134.91 0.06
CA GLU A 27 -103.25 -134.26 -0.91
C GLU A 27 -103.49 -132.74 -0.98
N LEU A 28 -104.75 -132.30 -0.92
CA LEU A 28 -105.10 -130.87 -0.80
C LEU A 28 -104.80 -130.29 0.59
N ALA A 29 -104.80 -131.10 1.65
CA ALA A 29 -104.40 -130.66 3.00
C ALA A 29 -102.89 -130.52 3.14
N ASP A 30 -102.10 -131.28 2.37
CA ASP A 30 -100.64 -131.19 2.31
C ASP A 30 -100.12 -130.17 1.29
N ALA A 31 -100.93 -129.77 0.30
CA ALA A 31 -100.49 -128.82 -0.73
C ALA A 31 -100.30 -127.38 -0.22
N VAL A 32 -101.10 -126.91 0.75
CA VAL A 32 -100.89 -125.66 1.52
C VAL A 32 -101.68 -125.74 2.84
N ARG A 33 -101.00 -125.82 3.98
CA ARG A 33 -101.69 -125.75 5.28
C ARG A 33 -102.03 -124.29 5.60
N ARG A 34 -103.16 -124.04 6.27
CA ARG A 34 -103.50 -122.69 6.78
C ARG A 34 -102.40 -122.12 7.69
N GLU A 35 -101.64 -123.00 8.33
CA GLU A 35 -100.50 -122.65 9.18
C GLU A 35 -99.35 -122.05 8.35
N ASP A 36 -98.99 -122.63 7.21
CA ASP A 36 -97.98 -122.08 6.29
C ASP A 36 -98.40 -120.71 5.75
N PHE A 37 -99.70 -120.53 5.44
CA PHE A 37 -100.23 -119.24 5.01
C PHE A 37 -100.18 -118.18 6.12
N ASN A 38 -100.45 -118.57 7.37
CA ASN A 38 -100.36 -117.67 8.52
C ASN A 38 -98.90 -117.32 8.85
N GLN A 39 -97.96 -118.26 8.71
CA GLN A 39 -96.53 -118.02 8.84
C GLN A 39 -96.02 -117.10 7.73
N LEU A 40 -96.42 -117.35 6.48
CA LEU A 40 -96.11 -116.46 5.35
C LEU A 40 -96.67 -115.06 5.60
N LYS A 41 -97.91 -114.94 6.07
CA LYS A 41 -98.51 -113.64 6.42
C LYS A 41 -97.72 -112.92 7.51
N ALA A 42 -97.25 -113.63 8.54
CA ALA A 42 -96.41 -113.07 9.59
C ALA A 42 -95.05 -112.59 9.05
N THR A 43 -94.36 -113.40 8.24
CA THR A 43 -93.08 -113.01 7.61
C THR A 43 -93.24 -111.82 6.65
N VAL A 44 -94.35 -111.75 5.92
CA VAL A 44 -94.67 -110.61 5.04
C VAL A 44 -94.97 -109.35 5.87
N GLN A 45 -95.63 -109.48 7.03
CA GLN A 45 -95.82 -108.36 7.95
C GLN A 45 -94.49 -107.88 8.55
N GLU A 46 -93.63 -108.79 9.00
CA GLU A 46 -92.29 -108.45 9.51
C GLU A 46 -91.42 -107.79 8.43
N LEU A 47 -91.49 -108.29 7.18
CA LEU A 47 -90.78 -107.70 6.05
C LEU A 47 -91.33 -106.30 5.72
N ALA A 48 -92.64 -106.10 5.78
CA ALA A 48 -93.25 -104.78 5.57
C ALA A 48 -92.83 -103.78 6.67
N GLU A 49 -92.74 -104.23 7.92
CA GLU A 49 -92.24 -103.40 9.02
C GLU A 49 -90.73 -103.10 8.88
N ALA A 50 -89.93 -104.09 8.47
CA ALA A 50 -88.52 -103.92 8.16
C ALA A 50 -88.32 -102.96 6.98
N GLN A 51 -89.13 -103.07 5.93
CA GLN A 51 -89.13 -102.18 4.78
C GLN A 51 -89.45 -100.74 5.20
N LYS A 52 -90.50 -100.54 6.00
CA LYS A 52 -90.86 -99.22 6.54
C LYS A 52 -89.74 -98.61 7.39
N ARG A 53 -89.03 -99.43 8.19
CA ARG A 53 -87.86 -98.99 8.94
C ARG A 53 -86.69 -98.61 8.04
N THR A 54 -86.44 -99.36 6.97
CA THR A 54 -85.40 -99.00 6.00
C THR A 54 -85.76 -97.74 5.22
N GLU A 55 -87.02 -97.55 4.82
CA GLU A 55 -87.49 -96.33 4.17
C GLU A 55 -87.27 -95.11 5.08
N ALA A 56 -87.65 -95.20 6.36
CA ALA A 56 -87.39 -94.13 7.33
C ALA A 56 -85.89 -93.83 7.51
N ARG A 57 -85.03 -94.86 7.55
CA ARG A 57 -83.56 -94.66 7.61
C ARG A 57 -82.99 -94.04 6.34
N VAL A 58 -83.53 -94.41 5.18
CA VAL A 58 -83.12 -93.81 3.90
C VAL A 58 -83.53 -92.33 3.86
N GLU A 59 -84.69 -91.98 4.38
CA GLU A 59 -85.15 -90.59 4.50
C GLU A 59 -84.25 -89.78 5.46
N GLU A 60 -83.94 -90.32 6.64
CA GLU A 60 -83.00 -89.70 7.59
C GLU A 60 -81.59 -89.50 6.97
N LEU A 61 -81.11 -90.48 6.21
CA LEU A 61 -79.83 -90.38 5.51
C LEU A 61 -79.87 -89.34 4.39
N ALA A 62 -80.98 -89.22 3.66
CA ALA A 62 -81.15 -88.20 2.63
C ALA A 62 -81.15 -86.78 3.24
N GLU A 63 -81.80 -86.59 4.39
CA GLU A 63 -81.75 -85.32 5.12
C GLU A 63 -80.34 -85.01 5.65
N ALA A 64 -79.64 -86.01 6.20
CA ALA A 64 -78.26 -85.87 6.65
C ALA A 64 -77.31 -85.56 5.48
N GLN A 65 -77.53 -86.16 4.31
CA GLN A 65 -76.80 -85.88 3.08
C GLN A 65 -77.05 -84.43 2.62
N LYS A 66 -78.31 -83.99 2.57
CA LYS A 66 -78.64 -82.60 2.22
C LYS A 66 -78.00 -81.59 3.17
N ARG A 67 -77.95 -81.88 4.47
CA ARG A 67 -77.28 -81.03 5.47
C ARG A 67 -75.77 -81.01 5.31
N THR A 68 -75.16 -82.13 4.90
CA THR A 68 -73.72 -82.19 4.65
C THR A 68 -73.35 -81.48 3.36
N GLU A 69 -74.14 -81.61 2.29
CA GLU A 69 -73.99 -80.83 1.05
C GLU A 69 -74.03 -79.32 1.33
N ALA A 70 -75.03 -78.84 2.10
CA ALA A 70 -75.12 -77.44 2.48
C ALA A 70 -73.89 -76.95 3.28
N ARG A 71 -73.36 -77.77 4.20
CA ARG A 71 -72.13 -77.44 4.95
C ARG A 71 -70.89 -77.40 4.06
N VAL A 72 -70.81 -78.28 3.07
CA VAL A 72 -69.71 -78.30 2.09
C VAL A 72 -69.76 -77.04 1.23
N GLU A 73 -70.95 -76.60 0.84
CA GLU A 73 -71.15 -75.35 0.10
C GLU A 73 -70.72 -74.11 0.93
N GLU A 74 -71.15 -74.03 2.20
CA GLU A 74 -70.72 -72.97 3.12
C GLU A 74 -69.18 -72.94 3.32
N LEU A 75 -68.56 -74.12 3.43
CA LEU A 75 -67.10 -74.23 3.54
C LEU A 75 -66.38 -73.80 2.26
N ALA A 76 -66.93 -74.13 1.09
CA ALA A 76 -66.38 -73.68 -0.19
C ALA A 76 -66.44 -72.15 -0.34
N GLU A 77 -67.55 -71.52 0.08
CA GLU A 77 -67.66 -70.06 0.11
C GLU A 77 -66.70 -69.43 1.12
N ALA A 78 -66.57 -70.01 2.32
CA ALA A 78 -65.61 -69.55 3.31
C ALA A 78 -64.16 -69.67 2.81
N GLN A 79 -63.82 -70.77 2.14
CA GLN A 79 -62.52 -70.98 1.52
C GLN A 79 -62.24 -69.92 0.44
N LYS A 80 -63.19 -69.67 -0.46
CA LYS A 80 -63.06 -68.64 -1.49
C LYS A 80 -62.85 -67.25 -0.90
N ARG A 81 -63.55 -66.92 0.19
CA ARG A 81 -63.34 -65.65 0.93
C ARG A 81 -61.96 -65.58 1.59
N THR A 82 -61.45 -66.69 2.12
CA THR A 82 -60.09 -66.70 2.68
C THR A 82 -59.01 -66.58 1.61
N GLU A 83 -59.17 -67.23 0.46
CA GLU A 83 -58.24 -67.11 -0.68
C GLU A 83 -58.16 -65.65 -1.16
N ALA A 84 -59.31 -64.98 -1.33
CA ALA A 84 -59.34 -63.57 -1.70
C ALA A 84 -58.62 -62.66 -0.68
N ARG A 85 -58.80 -62.91 0.62
CA ARG A 85 -58.09 -62.16 1.68
C ARG A 85 -56.59 -62.40 1.67
N VAL A 86 -56.15 -63.63 1.39
CA VAL A 86 -54.72 -63.95 1.29
C VAL A 86 -54.09 -63.24 0.09
N GLU A 87 -54.80 -63.16 -1.04
CA GLU A 87 -54.36 -62.42 -2.22
C GLU A 87 -54.23 -60.91 -1.93
N GLU A 88 -55.23 -60.30 -1.30
CA GLU A 88 -55.16 -58.89 -0.87
C GLU A 88 -53.97 -58.61 0.09
N LEU A 89 -53.72 -59.53 1.03
CA LEU A 89 -52.59 -59.42 1.95
C LEU A 89 -51.24 -59.55 1.22
N ALA A 90 -51.14 -60.44 0.23
CA ALA A 90 -49.93 -60.58 -0.58
C ALA A 90 -49.65 -59.31 -1.39
N GLU A 91 -50.67 -58.69 -1.98
CA GLU A 91 -50.53 -57.41 -2.68
C GLU A 91 -50.13 -56.27 -1.73
N ALA A 92 -50.75 -56.20 -0.55
CA ALA A 92 -50.40 -55.22 0.47
C ALA A 92 -48.95 -55.40 0.95
N GLN A 93 -48.52 -56.65 1.17
CA GLN A 93 -47.13 -56.97 1.54
C GLN A 93 -46.16 -56.50 0.46
N LYS A 94 -46.42 -56.83 -0.81
CA LYS A 94 -45.58 -56.40 -1.95
C LYS A 94 -45.46 -54.88 -2.04
N ARG A 95 -46.56 -54.15 -1.83
CA ARG A 95 -46.54 -52.68 -1.79
C ARG A 95 -45.73 -52.15 -0.61
N THR A 96 -45.72 -52.87 0.50
CA THR A 96 -44.96 -52.49 1.71
C THR A 96 -43.46 -52.72 1.49
N GLU A 97 -43.08 -53.83 0.88
CA GLU A 97 -41.68 -54.12 0.48
C GLU A 97 -41.14 -53.04 -0.47
N GLN A 98 -41.90 -52.67 -1.50
CA GLN A 98 -41.50 -51.57 -2.40
C GLN A 98 -41.29 -50.23 -1.69
N ARG A 99 -42.10 -49.93 -0.66
CA ARG A 99 -41.94 -48.73 0.16
C ARG A 99 -40.71 -48.81 1.05
N LEU A 100 -40.37 -49.99 1.57
CA LEU A 100 -39.15 -50.22 2.35
C LEU A 100 -37.90 -50.07 1.49
N ASP A 101 -37.90 -50.59 0.26
CA ASP A 101 -36.79 -50.40 -0.69
C ASP A 101 -36.58 -48.90 -0.99
N SER A 102 -37.68 -48.19 -1.29
CA SER A 102 -37.65 -46.75 -1.52
C SER A 102 -37.16 -45.96 -0.31
N LEU A 103 -37.54 -46.39 0.90
CA LEU A 103 -37.07 -45.77 2.14
C LEU A 103 -35.59 -46.02 2.37
N THR A 104 -35.11 -47.23 2.09
CA THR A 104 -33.70 -47.61 2.21
C THR A 104 -32.83 -46.73 1.31
N MET A 105 -33.21 -46.57 0.04
CA MET A 105 -32.53 -45.65 -0.88
C MET A 105 -32.48 -44.20 -0.35
N ARG A 106 -33.59 -43.68 0.20
CA ARG A 106 -33.61 -42.33 0.77
C ARG A 106 -32.72 -42.19 1.99
N VAL A 107 -32.60 -43.22 2.81
CA VAL A 107 -31.69 -43.21 3.97
C VAL A 107 -30.23 -43.21 3.50
N GLU A 108 -29.90 -43.98 2.46
CA GLU A 108 -28.56 -43.96 1.85
C GLU A 108 -28.22 -42.58 1.28
N GLU A 109 -29.14 -41.96 0.53
CA GLU A 109 -28.97 -40.59 0.00
C GLU A 109 -28.76 -39.57 1.13
N LEU A 110 -29.52 -39.68 2.23
CA LEU A 110 -29.37 -38.81 3.40
C LEU A 110 -28.03 -39.03 4.10
N ALA A 111 -27.56 -40.27 4.22
CA ALA A 111 -26.25 -40.58 4.79
C ALA A 111 -25.11 -39.99 3.94
N GLU A 112 -25.21 -40.06 2.61
CA GLU A 112 -24.24 -39.40 1.73
C GLU A 112 -24.29 -37.88 1.83
N ALA A 113 -25.49 -37.29 1.88
CA ALA A 113 -25.65 -35.85 2.06
C ALA A 113 -25.05 -35.39 3.40
N GLN A 114 -25.29 -36.15 4.47
CA GLN A 114 -24.70 -35.89 5.79
C GLN A 114 -23.17 -35.94 5.74
N LYS A 115 -22.58 -36.97 5.12
CA LYS A 115 -21.13 -37.07 4.95
C LYS A 115 -20.54 -35.88 4.19
N ARG A 116 -21.21 -35.42 3.13
CA ARG A 116 -20.80 -34.20 2.39
C ARG A 116 -20.90 -32.95 3.26
N THR A 117 -21.92 -32.84 4.11
CA THR A 117 -22.03 -31.71 5.03
C THR A 117 -20.94 -31.72 6.11
N GLU A 118 -20.61 -32.89 6.67
CA GLU A 118 -19.50 -33.04 7.63
C GLU A 118 -18.17 -32.58 7.00
N GLN A 119 -17.86 -33.04 5.78
CA GLN A 119 -16.65 -32.59 5.06
C GLN A 119 -16.62 -31.08 4.81
N ARG A 120 -17.77 -30.46 4.53
CA ARG A 120 -17.86 -29.00 4.37
C ARG A 120 -17.64 -28.26 5.68
N VAL A 121 -18.13 -28.80 6.78
CA VAL A 121 -17.92 -28.25 8.14
C VAL A 121 -16.43 -28.34 8.50
N ASP A 122 -15.78 -29.47 8.25
CA ASP A 122 -14.34 -29.63 8.49
C ASP A 122 -13.50 -28.64 7.66
N SER A 123 -13.84 -28.48 6.38
CA SER A 123 -13.16 -27.50 5.52
C SER A 123 -13.39 -26.07 5.97
N LEU A 124 -14.58 -25.74 6.49
CA LEU A 124 -14.87 -24.42 7.06
C LEU A 124 -14.09 -24.19 8.35
N ALA A 125 -13.97 -25.19 9.22
CA ALA A 125 -13.18 -25.11 10.44
C ALA A 125 -11.71 -24.81 10.13
N ALA A 126 -11.11 -25.51 9.16
CA ALA A 126 -9.74 -25.26 8.72
C ALA A 126 -9.55 -23.82 8.18
N ARG A 127 -10.49 -23.31 7.39
CA ARG A 127 -10.45 -21.92 6.89
C ARG A 127 -10.57 -20.89 8.00
N ILE A 128 -11.37 -21.17 9.04
CA ILE A 128 -11.49 -20.29 10.20
C ILE A 128 -10.16 -20.24 10.98
N GLU A 129 -9.48 -21.37 11.13
CA GLU A 129 -8.17 -21.44 11.76
C GLU A 129 -7.12 -20.63 10.98
N GLU A 130 -7.05 -20.78 9.65
CA GLU A 130 -6.18 -19.97 8.79
C GLU A 130 -6.48 -18.46 8.90
N LEU A 131 -7.77 -18.08 8.96
CA LEU A 131 -8.17 -16.68 9.15
C LEU A 131 -7.77 -16.15 10.53
N ALA A 132 -7.89 -16.97 11.58
CA ALA A 132 -7.46 -16.60 12.92
C ALA A 132 -5.94 -16.35 12.97
N GLU A 133 -5.14 -17.23 12.36
CA GLU A 133 -3.69 -17.01 12.25
C GLU A 133 -3.34 -15.75 11.45
N ALA A 134 -4.02 -15.52 10.32
CA ALA A 134 -3.83 -14.32 9.52
C ALA A 134 -4.15 -13.06 10.32
N GLN A 135 -5.23 -13.09 11.11
CA GLN A 135 -5.61 -12.00 12.00
C GLN A 135 -4.52 -11.73 13.05
N THR A 136 -4.01 -12.76 13.74
CA THR A 136 -2.91 -12.59 14.71
C THR A 136 -1.67 -11.97 14.06
N ARG A 137 -1.31 -12.37 12.83
CA ARG A 137 -0.19 -11.75 12.11
C ARG A 137 -0.46 -10.28 11.78
N THR A 138 -1.70 -9.92 11.44
CA THR A 138 -2.05 -8.52 11.20
C THR A 138 -1.99 -7.68 12.47
N GLU A 139 -2.44 -8.21 13.61
CA GLU A 139 -2.33 -7.55 14.92
C GLU A 139 -0.87 -7.28 15.27
N GLN A 140 0.02 -8.26 15.14
CA GLN A 140 1.47 -8.07 15.36
C GLN A 140 2.09 -7.01 14.46
N ARG A 141 1.64 -6.90 13.20
CA ARG A 141 2.11 -5.87 12.26
C ARG A 141 1.61 -4.49 12.66
N LEU A 142 0.40 -4.38 13.19
CA LEU A 142 -0.15 -3.12 13.72
C LEU A 142 0.61 -2.67 14.96
N ASP A 143 0.93 -3.57 15.88
CA ASP A 143 1.74 -3.26 17.06
C ASP A 143 3.14 -2.77 16.65
N SER A 144 3.76 -3.46 15.69
CA SER A 144 5.06 -3.04 15.14
C SER A 144 5.00 -1.68 14.46
N LEU A 145 3.88 -1.35 13.79
CA LEU A 145 3.67 -0.06 13.15
C LEU A 145 3.46 1.04 14.19
N ALA A 146 2.70 0.77 15.25
CA ALA A 146 2.51 1.70 16.36
C ALA A 146 3.85 2.12 16.97
N ILE A 147 4.72 1.15 17.28
CA ILE A 147 6.08 1.42 17.80
C ILE A 147 6.90 2.29 16.83
N ARG A 148 6.78 2.06 15.52
CA ARG A 148 7.48 2.89 14.52
C ARG A 148 6.93 4.31 14.44
N VAL A 149 5.62 4.49 14.57
CA VAL A 149 4.98 5.80 14.62
C VAL A 149 5.45 6.57 15.86
N ASP A 150 5.48 5.92 17.02
CA ASP A 150 5.99 6.54 18.25
C ASP A 150 7.46 6.95 18.11
N SER A 151 8.30 6.08 17.53
CA SER A 151 9.70 6.41 17.25
C SER A 151 9.85 7.56 16.26
N LEU A 152 8.99 7.64 15.25
CA LEU A 152 9.00 8.75 14.29
C LEU A 152 8.58 10.06 14.96
N ALA A 153 7.55 10.02 15.81
CA ALA A 153 7.11 11.19 16.58
C ALA A 153 8.25 11.73 17.45
N ALA A 154 8.97 10.86 18.18
CA ALA A 154 10.14 11.25 18.96
C ALA A 154 11.24 11.90 18.10
N ARG A 155 11.55 11.34 16.93
CA ARG A 155 12.53 11.93 15.99
C ARG A 155 12.09 13.28 15.45
N MET A 156 10.79 13.47 15.22
CA MET A 156 10.26 14.77 14.78
C MET A 156 10.43 15.83 15.87
N GLU A 157 10.24 15.46 17.13
CA GLU A 157 10.46 16.35 18.27
C GLU A 157 11.95 16.74 18.40
N GLU A 158 12.86 15.77 18.30
CA GLU A 158 14.32 16.03 18.27
C GLU A 158 14.73 16.96 17.12
N LEU A 159 14.18 16.77 15.92
CA LEU A 159 14.43 17.64 14.77
C LEU A 159 13.89 19.04 14.99
N ALA A 160 12.71 19.18 15.59
CA ALA A 160 12.13 20.48 15.91
C ALA A 160 13.00 21.25 16.92
N GLU A 161 13.52 20.56 17.94
CA GLU A 161 14.49 21.15 18.87
C GLU A 161 15.79 21.55 18.18
N ALA A 162 16.35 20.67 17.33
CA ALA A 162 17.56 20.96 16.60
C ALA A 162 17.39 22.19 15.69
N GLN A 163 16.24 22.29 14.99
CA GLN A 163 15.89 23.44 14.16
C GLN A 163 15.83 24.73 14.99
N LYS A 164 15.19 24.69 16.17
CA LYS A 164 15.14 25.84 17.08
C LYS A 164 16.55 26.28 17.50
N ARG A 165 17.42 25.34 17.89
CA ARG A 165 18.82 25.64 18.25
C ARG A 165 19.59 26.26 17.09
N THR A 166 19.42 25.74 15.87
CA THR A 166 20.06 26.35 14.69
C THR A 166 19.53 27.74 14.40
N GLN A 167 18.22 28.00 14.57
CA GLN A 167 17.67 29.34 14.42
C GLN A 167 18.28 30.33 15.42
N GLU A 168 18.43 29.92 16.69
CA GLU A 168 19.10 30.71 17.71
C GLU A 168 20.58 30.96 17.41
N GLN A 169 21.29 29.98 16.81
CA GLN A 169 22.67 30.17 16.35
C GLN A 169 22.75 31.16 15.18
N ILE A 170 21.84 31.07 14.21
CA ILE A 170 21.76 32.02 13.08
C ILE A 170 21.51 33.44 13.59
N ASN A 171 20.54 33.63 14.51
CA ASN A 171 20.26 34.94 15.07
C ASN A 171 21.50 35.54 15.77
N ARG A 172 22.24 34.72 16.54
CA ARG A 172 23.51 35.15 17.15
C ARG A 172 24.57 35.52 16.11
N LEU A 173 24.68 34.79 15.01
CA LEU A 173 25.60 35.12 13.93
C LEU A 173 25.24 36.45 13.26
N VAL A 174 23.95 36.72 13.06
CA VAL A 174 23.47 37.99 12.53
C VAL A 174 23.87 39.15 13.45
N GLU A 175 23.64 39.03 14.77
CA GLU A 175 24.05 40.05 15.75
C GLU A 175 25.58 40.29 15.73
N VAL A 176 26.38 39.23 15.60
CA VAL A 176 27.84 39.35 15.48
C VAL A 176 28.23 40.03 14.17
N GLN A 177 27.57 39.71 13.05
CA GLN A 177 27.82 40.35 11.76
C GLN A 177 27.49 41.84 11.78
N GLU A 178 26.39 42.26 12.39
CA GLU A 178 26.05 43.68 12.55
C GLU A 178 27.12 44.42 13.37
N ARG A 179 27.60 43.82 14.46
CA ARG A 179 28.70 44.37 15.25
C ARG A 179 30.01 44.43 14.47
N LEU A 180 30.28 43.46 13.59
CA LEU A 180 31.47 43.48 12.73
C LEU A 180 31.36 44.58 11.68
N LEU A 181 30.19 44.77 11.06
CA LEU A 181 29.95 45.85 10.09
C LEU A 181 30.25 47.22 10.70
N THR A 182 29.70 47.52 11.88
CA THR A 182 29.99 48.80 12.56
C THR A 182 31.48 49.00 12.85
N LYS A 183 32.21 47.94 13.19
CA LYS A 183 33.68 48.00 13.37
C LYS A 183 34.41 48.23 12.05
N VAL A 184 33.97 47.62 10.96
CA VAL A 184 34.53 47.83 9.62
C VAL A 184 34.32 49.29 9.20
N ASP A 185 33.13 49.85 9.40
CA ASP A 185 32.85 51.26 9.11
C ASP A 185 33.74 52.20 9.94
N PHE A 186 33.95 51.90 11.22
CA PHE A 186 34.85 52.66 12.09
C PHE A 186 36.31 52.58 11.62
N LEU A 187 36.77 51.39 11.20
CA LEU A 187 38.10 51.19 10.67
C LEU A 187 38.29 51.95 9.34
N ASP A 188 37.28 51.97 8.47
CA ASP A 188 37.33 52.71 7.19
C ASP A 188 37.43 54.22 7.43
N ALA A 189 36.66 54.74 8.39
CA ALA A 189 36.76 56.14 8.82
C ALA A 189 38.15 56.48 9.37
N SER A 190 38.67 55.64 10.26
CA SER A 190 40.02 55.80 10.84
C SER A 190 41.12 55.71 9.77
N LEU A 191 40.96 54.81 8.79
CA LEU A 191 41.88 54.67 7.67
C LEU A 191 41.85 55.91 6.76
N THR A 192 40.67 56.50 6.57
CA THR A 192 40.52 57.75 5.81
C THR A 192 41.23 58.91 6.52
N GLU A 193 41.13 59.00 7.84
CA GLU A 193 41.82 60.02 8.63
C GLU A 193 43.35 59.84 8.61
N THR A 194 43.84 58.61 8.81
CA THR A 194 45.28 58.32 8.69
C THR A 194 45.83 58.62 7.29
N ARG A 195 45.09 58.33 6.22
CA ARG A 195 45.46 58.73 4.85
C ARG A 195 45.58 60.25 4.70
N LYS A 196 44.68 61.04 5.32
CA LYS A 196 44.77 62.51 5.32
C LYS A 196 46.01 63.00 6.09
N MET A 197 46.28 62.43 7.26
CA MET A 197 47.47 62.78 8.06
C MET A 197 48.77 62.46 7.31
N VAL A 198 48.85 61.29 6.66
CA VAL A 198 50.01 60.90 5.84
C VAL A 198 50.19 61.84 4.65
N ALA A 199 49.10 62.27 4.00
CA ALA A 199 49.18 63.27 2.95
C ALA A 199 49.78 64.59 3.47
N GLY A 200 49.31 65.11 4.61
CA GLY A 200 49.86 66.32 5.21
C GLY A 200 51.32 66.19 5.65
N LEU A 201 51.75 65.01 6.13
CA LEU A 201 53.17 64.75 6.43
C LEU A 201 54.03 64.75 5.16
N SER A 202 53.55 64.18 4.06
CA SER A 202 54.24 64.22 2.77
C SER A 202 54.50 65.66 2.32
N ASP A 203 53.56 66.58 2.57
CA ASP A 203 53.73 68.00 2.26
C ASP A 203 54.81 68.65 3.13
N SER A 204 54.86 68.33 4.44
CA SER A 204 55.89 68.84 5.35
C SER A 204 57.32 68.42 4.97
N VAL A 205 57.50 67.18 4.50
CA VAL A 205 58.79 66.70 3.99
C VAL A 205 59.18 67.43 2.70
N GLY A 206 58.19 67.79 1.86
CA GLY A 206 58.37 68.66 0.70
C GLY A 206 58.92 70.04 1.09
N TYR A 207 58.26 70.74 2.02
CA TYR A 207 58.71 72.06 2.49
C TYR A 207 60.14 72.07 3.05
N GLY A 208 60.54 71.01 3.77
CA GLY A 208 61.91 70.88 4.28
C GLY A 208 62.98 70.73 3.19
N LEU A 209 62.65 70.11 2.05
CA LEU A 209 63.55 70.06 0.89
C LEU A 209 63.64 71.42 0.18
N GLU A 210 62.51 72.11 0.04
CA GLU A 210 62.46 73.44 -0.57
C GLU A 210 63.29 74.46 0.21
N ASP A 211 63.13 74.50 1.53
CA ASP A 211 63.84 75.45 2.39
C ASP A 211 65.36 75.25 2.31
N ARG A 212 65.82 74.00 2.21
CA ARG A 212 67.24 73.68 2.03
C ARG A 212 67.73 74.08 0.64
N ALA A 213 66.97 73.78 -0.40
CA ALA A 213 67.32 74.15 -1.75
C ALA A 213 67.40 75.69 -1.91
N ILE A 214 66.47 76.43 -1.33
CA ILE A 214 66.48 77.89 -1.35
C ILE A 214 67.77 78.48 -0.75
N ARG A 215 68.32 77.85 0.31
CA ARG A 215 69.52 78.34 1.00
C ARG A 215 70.83 77.98 0.27
N SER A 216 70.94 76.75 -0.21
CA SER A 216 72.24 76.17 -0.56
C SER A 216 72.41 75.82 -2.04
N LEU A 217 71.39 76.06 -2.89
CA LEU A 217 71.46 75.71 -4.31
C LEU A 217 72.22 76.73 -5.18
N SER A 218 72.33 77.99 -4.75
CA SER A 218 72.97 79.06 -5.55
C SER A 218 74.44 78.77 -5.92
N PRO A 219 75.30 78.24 -5.03
CA PRO A 219 76.67 77.85 -5.39
C PRO A 219 76.72 76.75 -6.46
N LEU A 220 75.87 75.72 -6.33
CA LEU A 220 75.82 74.60 -7.28
C LEU A 220 75.35 75.03 -8.68
N LEU A 221 74.38 75.95 -8.74
CA LEU A 221 73.91 76.52 -10.01
C LEU A 221 75.04 77.27 -10.74
N LYS A 222 75.89 77.97 -9.99
CA LYS A 222 77.06 78.66 -10.54
C LYS A 222 78.13 77.68 -10.99
N GLU A 223 78.45 76.67 -10.18
CA GLU A 223 79.50 75.68 -10.48
C GLU A 223 79.15 74.79 -11.67
N ARG A 224 77.94 74.22 -11.68
CA ARG A 224 77.56 73.21 -12.68
C ARG A 224 77.03 73.80 -13.99
N TYR A 225 76.37 74.97 -13.91
CA TYR A 225 75.62 75.53 -15.03
C TYR A 225 76.03 76.97 -15.38
N GLY A 226 77.02 77.54 -14.67
CA GLY A 226 77.47 78.91 -14.91
C GLY A 226 76.43 79.98 -14.59
N LEU A 227 75.38 79.63 -13.82
CA LEU A 227 74.26 80.50 -13.49
C LEU A 227 74.57 81.32 -12.24
N GLN A 228 74.77 82.62 -12.39
CA GLN A 228 74.99 83.53 -11.27
C GLN A 228 73.65 84.05 -10.75
N VAL A 229 73.15 83.47 -9.65
CA VAL A 229 71.89 83.88 -9.01
C VAL A 229 71.99 85.33 -8.53
N LYS A 230 71.04 86.17 -8.97
CA LYS A 230 70.84 87.52 -8.49
C LYS A 230 69.99 87.50 -7.22
N GLY A 231 70.60 87.88 -6.10
CA GLY A 231 69.93 87.85 -4.80
C GLY A 231 69.83 86.43 -4.23
N LYS A 232 68.66 86.07 -3.72
CA LYS A 232 68.39 84.76 -3.12
C LYS A 232 67.26 84.08 -3.84
N LEU A 233 67.28 82.75 -3.89
CA LEU A 233 66.13 81.96 -4.29
C LEU A 233 65.01 82.17 -3.26
N CYS A 234 63.75 82.10 -3.69
CA CYS A 234 62.61 82.24 -2.79
C CYS A 234 61.38 81.49 -3.32
N ARG A 235 60.43 81.21 -2.43
CA ARG A 235 59.06 80.90 -2.83
C ARG A 235 58.43 82.17 -3.41
N LYS A 236 57.83 82.08 -4.58
CA LYS A 236 57.21 83.23 -5.25
C LYS A 236 55.87 82.85 -5.85
N TYR A 237 54.85 83.62 -5.50
CA TYR A 237 53.56 83.60 -6.21
C TYR A 237 53.72 84.40 -7.50
N LEU A 238 53.60 83.72 -8.64
CA LEU A 238 53.62 84.36 -9.94
C LEU A 238 52.19 84.71 -10.33
N LEU A 239 51.97 85.99 -10.62
CA LEU A 239 50.68 86.55 -10.99
C LEU A 239 50.49 86.53 -12.51
N TYR A 240 49.32 86.11 -12.97
CA TYR A 240 48.91 86.17 -14.38
C TYR A 240 47.42 86.55 -14.50
N GLN A 241 46.96 86.84 -15.72
CA GLN A 241 45.55 87.17 -15.95
C GLN A 241 44.66 85.96 -15.60
N GLY A 242 43.94 86.04 -14.47
CA GLY A 242 43.03 85.01 -14.01
C GLY A 242 43.47 84.22 -12.77
N GLY A 243 44.62 84.56 -12.15
CA GLY A 243 45.01 83.94 -10.89
C GLY A 243 46.47 84.16 -10.49
N SER A 244 46.87 83.42 -9.46
CA SER A 244 48.23 83.35 -8.95
C SER A 244 48.61 81.90 -8.72
N GLU A 245 49.85 81.52 -9.03
CA GLU A 245 50.35 80.18 -8.74
C GLU A 245 51.68 80.28 -7.99
N GLU A 246 51.84 79.47 -6.95
CA GLU A 246 53.08 79.41 -6.19
C GLU A 246 54.09 78.52 -6.90
N VAL A 247 55.29 79.05 -7.09
CA VAL A 247 56.46 78.28 -7.50
C VAL A 247 57.31 78.00 -6.26
N ASN A 248 57.58 76.73 -5.99
CA ASN A 248 58.28 76.30 -4.76
C ASN A 248 59.68 76.92 -4.64
N ILE A 249 60.41 77.04 -5.75
CA ILE A 249 61.72 77.68 -5.79
C ILE A 249 61.81 78.56 -7.04
N TYR A 250 61.94 79.86 -6.84
CA TYR A 250 62.07 80.83 -7.91
C TYR A 250 63.32 81.68 -7.71
N GLY A 251 63.98 82.05 -8.80
CA GLY A 251 65.10 82.99 -8.77
C GLY A 251 65.36 83.64 -10.11
N GLU A 252 66.09 84.74 -10.09
CA GLU A 252 66.63 85.36 -11.30
C GLU A 252 68.14 85.13 -11.30
N ALA A 253 68.71 84.76 -12.44
CA ALA A 253 70.13 84.51 -12.59
C ALA A 253 70.63 85.14 -13.90
N GLU A 254 71.95 85.25 -14.03
CA GLU A 254 72.60 85.58 -15.29
C GLU A 254 73.51 84.44 -15.73
N ARG A 255 73.48 84.16 -17.04
CA ARG A 255 74.44 83.27 -17.70
C ARG A 255 75.09 84.05 -18.83
N GLU A 256 76.40 84.27 -18.74
CA GLU A 256 77.18 85.00 -19.75
C GLU A 256 76.59 86.38 -20.10
N GLY A 257 76.02 87.07 -19.09
CA GLY A 257 75.39 88.38 -19.25
C GLY A 257 73.92 88.38 -19.70
N ASN A 258 73.34 87.21 -20.01
CA ASN A 258 71.92 87.08 -20.37
C ASN A 258 71.06 86.73 -19.14
N PRO A 259 69.89 87.37 -18.95
CA PRO A 259 68.99 87.06 -17.83
C PRO A 259 68.28 85.71 -18.03
N VAL A 260 68.35 84.86 -17.00
CA VAL A 260 67.74 83.52 -16.93
C VAL A 260 66.84 83.46 -15.71
N THR A 261 65.60 83.00 -15.89
CA THR A 261 64.67 82.76 -14.79
C THR A 261 64.76 81.31 -14.32
N LEU A 262 65.07 81.12 -13.05
CA LEU A 262 65.16 79.82 -12.39
C LEU A 262 63.79 79.45 -11.82
N VAL A 263 63.32 78.23 -12.13
CA VAL A 263 62.07 77.69 -11.60
C VAL A 263 62.33 76.27 -11.15
N GLY A 264 61.95 75.95 -9.91
CA GLY A 264 62.09 74.60 -9.40
C GLY A 264 61.00 74.16 -8.44
N GLU A 265 60.87 72.83 -8.35
CA GLU A 265 59.95 72.12 -7.46
C GLU A 265 60.74 71.07 -6.66
N ALA A 266 60.39 70.89 -5.38
CA ALA A 266 61.00 69.87 -4.54
C ALA A 266 60.02 68.74 -4.24
N LYS A 267 60.49 67.49 -4.34
CA LYS A 267 59.71 66.29 -4.00
C LYS A 267 60.57 65.26 -3.30
N ALA A 268 60.07 64.72 -2.18
CA ALA A 268 60.77 63.68 -1.41
C ALA A 268 61.17 62.47 -2.28
N HIS A 269 60.24 62.01 -3.12
CA HIS A 269 60.48 60.99 -4.13
C HIS A 269 60.02 61.48 -5.50
N LEU A 270 60.95 61.60 -6.44
CA LEU A 270 60.65 62.04 -7.79
C LEU A 270 60.19 60.88 -8.67
N SER A 271 59.14 61.12 -9.48
CA SER A 271 58.63 60.17 -10.46
C SER A 271 58.45 60.86 -11.81
N VAL A 272 58.36 60.08 -12.89
CA VAL A 272 58.09 60.62 -14.25
C VAL A 272 56.84 61.50 -14.27
N LYS A 273 55.76 61.09 -13.57
CA LYS A 273 54.52 61.87 -13.45
C LYS A 273 54.72 63.22 -12.77
N HIS A 274 55.68 63.34 -11.86
CA HIS A 274 56.01 64.62 -11.21
C HIS A 274 56.71 65.55 -12.20
N ILE A 275 57.66 65.04 -12.98
CA ILE A 275 58.36 65.82 -14.02
C ILE A 275 57.36 66.35 -15.05
N ASP A 276 56.45 65.51 -15.55
CA ASP A 276 55.44 65.94 -16.52
C ASP A 276 54.50 67.02 -15.96
N ARG A 277 54.10 66.89 -14.69
CA ARG A 277 53.24 67.88 -14.03
C ARG A 277 53.97 69.21 -13.88
N PHE A 278 55.22 69.16 -13.43
CA PHE A 278 56.07 70.34 -13.26
C PHE A 278 56.27 71.07 -14.59
N LEU A 279 56.66 70.36 -15.65
CA LEU A 279 56.84 70.96 -16.97
C LEU A 279 55.55 71.60 -17.52
N LYS A 280 54.40 70.92 -17.36
CA LYS A 280 53.10 71.51 -17.73
C LYS A 280 52.81 72.79 -16.96
N GLN A 281 53.16 72.84 -15.67
CA GLN A 281 53.01 74.05 -14.85
C GLN A 281 53.91 75.18 -15.39
N VAL A 282 55.18 74.89 -15.68
CA VAL A 282 56.14 75.87 -16.23
C VAL A 282 55.70 76.40 -17.58
N GLU A 283 55.30 75.51 -18.50
CA GLU A 283 54.78 75.88 -19.82
C GLU A 283 53.52 76.75 -19.71
N ARG A 284 52.60 76.38 -18.81
CA ARG A 284 51.40 77.16 -18.54
C ARG A 284 51.74 78.57 -18.05
N LEU A 285 52.62 78.69 -17.05
CA LEU A 285 53.04 79.98 -16.51
C LEU A 285 53.80 80.84 -17.53
N LYS A 286 54.57 80.22 -18.43
CA LYS A 286 55.20 80.89 -19.57
C LYS A 286 54.17 81.43 -20.55
N SER A 287 53.18 80.61 -20.94
CA SER A 287 52.13 80.98 -21.90
C SER A 287 51.26 82.13 -21.41
N LEU A 288 51.03 82.21 -20.09
CA LEU A 288 50.26 83.27 -19.43
C LEU A 288 51.07 84.54 -19.15
N GLY A 289 52.34 84.59 -19.58
CA GLY A 289 53.22 85.75 -19.45
C GLY A 289 53.80 85.99 -18.06
N ALA A 290 53.62 85.05 -17.13
CA ALA A 290 54.11 85.13 -15.75
C ALA A 290 55.62 84.86 -15.64
N LEU A 291 56.15 84.05 -16.56
CA LEU A 291 57.57 83.74 -16.72
C LEU A 291 58.10 84.38 -18.01
N LYS A 292 59.20 85.13 -17.92
CA LYS A 292 59.79 85.87 -19.04
C LYS A 292 61.26 85.51 -19.21
N GLY A 293 61.74 85.56 -20.45
CA GLY A 293 63.13 85.27 -20.81
C GLY A 293 63.43 83.78 -20.92
N GLU A 294 64.72 83.45 -20.84
CA GLU A 294 65.19 82.07 -20.81
C GLU A 294 64.82 81.42 -19.49
N LEU A 295 64.34 80.17 -19.52
CA LEU A 295 63.93 79.43 -18.33
C LEU A 295 64.89 78.28 -18.05
N PHE A 296 65.24 78.13 -16.77
CA PHE A 296 66.01 77.00 -16.28
C PHE A 296 65.15 76.20 -15.28
N PRO A 297 64.45 75.14 -15.75
CA PRO A 297 63.64 74.28 -14.90
C PRO A 297 64.54 73.27 -14.15
N PHE A 298 64.32 73.13 -12.85
CA PHE A 298 65.05 72.14 -12.05
C PHE A 298 64.17 71.48 -10.98
N LEU A 299 64.59 70.31 -10.51
CA LEU A 299 63.89 69.57 -9.46
C LEU A 299 64.85 69.12 -8.37
N VAL A 300 64.36 69.13 -7.13
CA VAL A 300 65.12 68.70 -5.95
C VAL A 300 64.48 67.47 -5.31
N SER A 301 65.27 66.42 -5.04
CA SER A 301 64.75 65.19 -4.43
C SER A 301 65.75 64.50 -3.49
N TYR A 302 65.28 63.66 -2.56
CA TYR A 302 66.18 62.82 -1.75
C TYR A 302 66.80 61.71 -2.58
N SER A 303 66.02 61.13 -3.48
CA SER A 303 66.39 59.95 -4.25
C SER A 303 65.78 60.01 -5.64
N ILE A 304 66.57 59.71 -6.67
CA ILE A 304 66.13 59.69 -8.06
C ILE A 304 66.50 58.32 -8.65
N ARG A 305 65.56 57.67 -9.32
CA ARG A 305 65.82 56.41 -10.03
C ARG A 305 66.47 56.69 -11.39
N PRO A 306 67.35 55.81 -11.91
CA PRO A 306 68.01 56.03 -13.20
C PRO A 306 67.04 56.34 -14.36
N GLU A 307 65.91 55.66 -14.41
CA GLU A 307 64.84 55.88 -15.40
C GLU A 307 64.28 57.31 -15.36
N VAL A 308 64.13 57.88 -14.16
CA VAL A 308 63.61 59.23 -13.93
C VAL A 308 64.68 60.27 -14.28
N GLU A 309 65.94 59.96 -13.99
CA GLU A 309 67.09 60.81 -14.33
C GLU A 309 67.26 60.93 -15.85
N SER A 310 67.24 59.81 -16.58
CA SER A 310 67.28 59.81 -18.04
C SER A 310 66.14 60.61 -18.65
N TYR A 311 64.93 60.47 -18.12
CA TYR A 311 63.76 61.23 -18.59
C TYR A 311 63.87 62.73 -18.31
N ALA A 312 64.36 63.14 -17.14
CA ALA A 312 64.58 64.55 -16.83
C ALA A 312 65.62 65.18 -17.76
N GLN A 313 66.71 64.47 -18.04
CA GLN A 313 67.76 64.91 -18.97
C GLN A 313 67.19 65.08 -20.39
N GLU A 314 66.39 64.14 -20.89
CA GLU A 314 65.72 64.25 -22.19
C GLU A 314 64.84 65.52 -22.28
N LYS A 315 64.17 65.88 -21.18
CA LYS A 315 63.31 67.06 -21.08
C LYS A 315 64.04 68.35 -20.71
N SER A 316 65.38 68.33 -20.64
CA SER A 316 66.20 69.49 -20.23
C SER A 316 65.86 70.03 -18.84
N VAL A 317 65.47 69.15 -17.90
CA VAL A 317 65.22 69.50 -16.49
C VAL A 317 66.44 69.12 -15.66
N ALA A 318 67.03 70.10 -14.99
CA ALA A 318 68.16 69.84 -14.09
C ALA A 318 67.68 69.14 -12.81
N LEU A 319 68.50 68.23 -12.30
CA LEU A 319 68.19 67.46 -11.09
C LEU A 319 69.23 67.74 -10.02
N PHE A 320 68.76 67.95 -8.80
CA PHE A 320 69.59 68.14 -7.62
C PHE A 320 69.17 67.15 -6.53
N LEU A 321 70.14 66.45 -5.98
CA LEU A 321 69.92 65.54 -4.87
C LEU A 321 70.09 66.28 -3.54
N SER A 322 69.26 65.91 -2.56
CA SER A 322 69.18 66.63 -1.28
C SER A 322 70.51 66.71 -0.52
N TYR A 323 71.40 65.71 -0.67
CA TYR A 323 72.71 65.71 -0.03
C TYR A 323 73.71 66.65 -0.72
N GLU A 324 73.45 67.09 -1.95
CA GLU A 324 74.32 68.03 -2.66
C GLU A 324 74.13 69.46 -2.13
N ILE A 325 72.93 69.75 -1.63
CA ILE A 325 72.52 71.05 -1.08
C ILE A 325 72.63 71.10 0.46
N GLU A 326 73.34 70.14 1.08
CA GLU A 326 73.43 70.02 2.54
C GLU A 326 74.55 70.85 3.21
N MET A 327 75.08 71.86 2.53
CA MET A 327 76.13 72.75 3.07
C MET A 327 75.62 74.12 3.50
#